data_AF-A0A960APS3-F1
#
_entry.id   AF-A0A960APS3-F1
#
_cell.length_a   1.000
_cell.length_b   1.000
_cell.length_c   1.000
_cell.angle_alpha   90.00
_cell.angle_beta   90.00
_cell.angle_gamma   90.00
#
_symmetry.space_group_name_H-M   'P 1'
#
loop_
_entity.id
_entity.type
_entity.pdbx_description
1 polymer ?
#
loop_
_entity_poly.entity_id
_entity_poly.type
_entity_poly.pdbx_seq_one_letter_code
_entity_poly.pdbx_strand_id
1 'polypeptide(L)'
;VTVEFPGHVETAISEETLKRVVDTQVALPERLTVHTRLKPQLQRRAQMVEDGTIDWAMGETIAFGSLLLEGRDIRLTGQDSGRGTFGQRHAVIVDRITEERYVPLHHLSSDQGRYYVYDSM
;
A
#
# COMPACT_ATOMS: atom_id res chain seq x y z
N VAL A 1 2.35 -19.11 -34.03
CA VAL A 1 1.21 -18.46 -33.36
C VAL A 1 1.64 -17.06 -33.01
N THR A 2 1.30 -16.08 -33.83
CA THR A 2 1.51 -14.66 -33.55
C THR A 2 0.51 -14.29 -32.46
N VAL A 3 1.01 -14.03 -31.24
CA VAL A 3 0.17 -13.52 -30.16
C VAL A 3 -0.10 -12.05 -30.47
N GLU A 4 -1.33 -11.71 -30.82
CA GLU A 4 -1.75 -10.32 -30.88
C GLU A 4 -1.63 -9.73 -29.48
N PHE A 5 -0.80 -8.69 -29.33
CA PHE A 5 -0.76 -7.91 -28.10
C PHE A 5 -2.14 -7.31 -27.89
N PRO A 6 -2.76 -7.47 -26.70
CA PRO A 6 -4.05 -6.86 -26.47
C PRO A 6 -3.94 -5.36 -26.71
N GLY A 7 -4.92 -4.80 -27.42
CA GLY A 7 -5.04 -3.37 -27.65
C GLY A 7 -5.02 -2.56 -26.35
N HIS A 8 -4.93 -1.23 -26.47
CA HIS A 8 -4.81 -0.28 -25.36
C HIS A 8 -5.64 -0.69 -24.12
N VAL A 9 -4.95 -0.99 -23.01
CA VAL A 9 -5.56 -1.30 -21.71
C VAL A 9 -5.61 -0.03 -20.89
N GLU A 10 -6.80 0.38 -20.46
CA GLU A 10 -6.98 1.53 -19.59
C GLU A 10 -6.55 1.18 -18.16
N THR A 11 -5.51 1.85 -17.67
CA THR A 11 -4.93 1.63 -16.33
C THR A 11 -4.85 2.91 -15.49
N ALA A 12 -5.32 4.03 -16.05
CA ALA A 12 -5.41 5.28 -15.33
C ALA A 12 -6.45 5.18 -14.19
N ILE A 13 -6.16 5.84 -13.08
CA ILE A 13 -7.06 5.91 -11.93
C ILE A 13 -7.55 7.34 -11.74
N SER A 14 -8.72 7.49 -11.10
CA SER A 14 -9.21 8.81 -10.71
C SER A 14 -8.40 9.39 -9.54
N GLU A 15 -8.41 10.72 -9.41
CA GLU A 15 -7.84 11.40 -8.25
C GLU A 15 -8.50 10.97 -6.93
N GLU A 16 -9.79 10.61 -6.95
CA GLU A 16 -10.49 10.07 -5.79
C GLU A 16 -9.87 8.74 -5.32
N THR A 17 -9.62 7.82 -6.27
CA THR A 17 -8.97 6.53 -5.97
C THR A 17 -7.57 6.77 -5.40
N LEU A 18 -6.79 7.66 -6.03
CA LEU A 18 -5.46 8.03 -5.54
C LEU A 18 -5.53 8.54 -4.09
N LYS A 19 -6.39 9.52 -3.83
CA LYS A 19 -6.55 10.11 -2.49
C LYS A 19 -6.97 9.07 -1.45
N ARG A 20 -7.92 8.20 -1.79
CA ARG A 20 -8.39 7.15 -0.88
C ARG A 20 -7.27 6.20 -0.46
N VAL A 21 -6.39 5.83 -1.39
CA VAL A 21 -5.22 4.99 -1.07
C VAL A 21 -4.24 5.74 -0.17
N VAL A 22 -3.96 7.01 -0.47
CA VAL A 22 -3.04 7.85 0.32
C VAL A 22 -3.55 8.05 1.75
N ASP A 23 -4.84 8.31 1.91
CA ASP A 23 -5.49 8.53 3.21
C ASP A 23 -5.25 7.33 4.15
N THR A 24 -5.25 6.09 3.64
CA THR A 24 -4.94 4.91 4.47
C THR A 24 -3.51 4.89 5.00
N GLN A 25 -2.55 5.50 4.29
CA GLN A 25 -1.13 5.52 4.67
C GLN A 25 -0.85 6.53 5.80
N VAL A 26 -1.73 7.52 5.96
CA VAL A 26 -1.56 8.64 6.90
C VAL A 26 -2.52 8.55 8.09
N ALA A 27 -3.73 8.02 7.87
CA ALA A 27 -4.77 7.86 8.88
C ALA A 27 -4.51 6.61 9.74
N LEU A 28 -3.34 6.57 10.39
CA LEU A 28 -3.00 5.53 11.34
C LEU A 28 -3.79 5.75 12.64
N PRO A 29 -4.32 4.68 13.27
CA PRO A 29 -5.01 4.80 14.55
C PRO A 29 -4.13 5.44 15.62
N GLU A 30 -4.67 6.33 16.45
CA GLU A 30 -3.91 6.99 17.52
C GLU A 30 -3.28 6.01 18.52
N ARG A 31 -3.91 4.83 18.68
CA ARG A 31 -3.40 3.74 19.52
C ARG A 31 -2.14 3.07 18.96
N LEU A 32 -1.83 3.26 17.67
CA LEU A 32 -0.72 2.58 17.00
C LEU A 32 0.61 3.28 17.32
N THR A 33 1.45 2.62 18.11
CA THR A 33 2.79 3.10 18.46
C THR A 33 3.78 2.75 17.36
N VAL A 34 3.87 3.61 16.36
CA VAL A 34 4.78 3.46 15.21
C VAL A 34 6.24 3.63 15.64
N HIS A 35 7.13 2.81 15.09
CA HIS A 35 8.58 2.94 15.30
C HIS A 35 9.10 4.33 14.88
N THR A 36 9.99 4.92 15.69
CA THR A 36 10.46 6.31 15.50
C THR A 36 11.10 6.58 14.15
N ARG A 37 11.79 5.58 13.56
CA ARG A 37 12.40 5.69 12.21
C ARG A 37 11.40 5.54 11.06
N LEU A 38 10.21 4.99 11.32
CA LEU A 38 9.18 4.78 10.31
C LEU A 38 8.27 6.01 10.19
N LYS A 39 7.99 6.72 11.29
CA LYS A 39 7.14 7.91 11.31
C LYS A 39 7.51 8.97 10.25
N PRO A 40 8.79 9.35 10.04
CA PRO A 40 9.16 10.32 9.00
C PRO A 40 8.99 9.78 7.57
N GLN A 41 8.99 8.47 7.36
CA GLN A 41 8.75 7.88 6.04
C GLN A 41 7.25 7.95 5.70
N LEU A 42 6.39 7.65 6.67
CA LEU A 42 4.93 7.73 6.49
C LEU A 42 4.46 9.17 6.25
N GLN A 43 5.01 10.13 6.99
CA GLN A 43 4.72 11.56 6.78
C GLN A 43 5.14 12.02 5.37
N ARG A 44 6.29 11.56 4.88
CA ARG A 44 6.75 11.88 3.52
C ARG A 44 5.83 11.33 2.44
N ARG A 45 5.24 10.14 2.63
CA ARG A 45 4.30 9.55 1.66
C ARG A 45 3.07 10.42 1.42
N ALA A 46 2.55 11.06 2.46
CA ALA A 46 1.44 12.02 2.35
C ALA A 46 1.80 13.16 1.39
N GLN A 47 2.96 13.76 1.65
CA GLN A 47 3.45 14.93 0.95
C GLN A 47 3.86 14.61 -0.50
N MET A 48 4.38 13.41 -0.76
CA MET A 48 4.77 12.96 -2.11
C MET A 48 3.62 13.01 -3.12
N VAL A 49 2.39 12.75 -2.68
CA VAL A 49 1.23 12.81 -3.59
C VAL A 49 0.81 14.24 -3.87
N GLU A 50 0.84 15.12 -2.87
CA GLU A 50 0.53 16.54 -3.06
C GLU A 50 1.55 17.23 -3.98
N ASP A 51 2.84 16.92 -3.79
CA ASP A 51 3.93 17.55 -4.54
C ASP A 51 4.21 16.85 -5.90
N GLY A 52 3.50 15.76 -6.22
CA GLY A 52 3.73 14.97 -7.44
C GLY A 52 5.10 14.25 -7.47
N THR A 53 5.72 14.03 -6.31
CA THR A 53 7.05 13.43 -6.15
C THR A 53 6.97 11.97 -5.71
N ILE A 54 6.05 11.22 -6.32
CA ILE A 54 5.74 9.82 -5.97
C ILE A 54 6.94 8.91 -6.23
N ASP A 55 7.41 8.23 -5.19
CA ASP A 55 8.47 7.23 -5.29
C ASP A 55 7.95 5.84 -5.67
N TRP A 56 8.88 4.89 -5.86
CA TRP A 56 8.53 3.52 -6.27
C TRP A 56 7.59 2.82 -5.30
N ALA A 57 7.85 2.92 -3.99
CA ALA A 57 7.06 2.20 -2.99
C ALA A 57 5.65 2.79 -2.88
N MET A 58 5.52 4.10 -3.03
CA MET A 58 4.22 4.76 -3.08
C MET A 58 3.47 4.40 -4.37
N GLY A 59 4.15 4.38 -5.53
CA GLY A 59 3.56 3.93 -6.79
C GLY A 59 3.03 2.48 -6.73
N GLU A 60 3.81 1.57 -6.14
CA GLU A 60 3.38 0.18 -5.89
C GLU A 60 2.14 0.13 -4.98
N THR A 61 2.14 0.93 -3.90
CA THR A 61 1.02 1.00 -2.96
C THR A 61 -0.25 1.52 -3.64
N ILE A 62 -0.14 2.54 -4.50
CA ILE A 62 -1.25 3.09 -5.29
C ILE A 62 -1.82 2.03 -6.22
N ALA A 63 -0.97 1.29 -6.94
CA ALA A 63 -1.39 0.24 -7.84
C ALA A 63 -2.11 -0.92 -7.11
N PHE A 64 -1.62 -1.33 -5.93
CA PHE A 64 -2.32 -2.33 -5.14
C PHE A 64 -3.65 -1.80 -4.61
N GLY A 65 -3.66 -0.58 -4.09
CA GLY A 65 -4.87 0.04 -3.57
C GLY A 65 -5.97 0.22 -4.61
N SER A 66 -5.62 0.59 -5.85
CA SER A 66 -6.60 0.73 -6.93
C SER A 66 -7.24 -0.61 -7.31
N LEU A 67 -6.43 -1.66 -7.45
CA LEU A 67 -6.92 -3.02 -7.74
C LEU A 67 -7.82 -3.55 -6.60
N LEU A 68 -7.47 -3.28 -5.35
CA LEU A 68 -8.30 -3.66 -4.19
C LEU A 68 -9.64 -2.91 -4.20
N LEU A 69 -9.66 -1.63 -4.57
CA LEU A 69 -10.90 -0.86 -4.71
C LEU A 69 -11.78 -1.36 -5.87
N GLU A 70 -11.19 -1.97 -6.90
CA GLU A 70 -11.92 -2.70 -7.95
C GLU A 70 -12.42 -4.09 -7.52
N GLY A 71 -12.23 -4.48 -6.25
CA GLY A 71 -12.65 -5.78 -5.73
C GLY A 71 -11.71 -6.94 -6.08
N ARG A 72 -10.50 -6.64 -6.59
CA ARG A 72 -9.52 -7.69 -6.95
C ARG A 72 -8.68 -8.06 -5.75
N ASP A 73 -8.64 -9.36 -5.44
CA ASP A 73 -7.79 -9.90 -4.40
C ASP A 73 -6.31 -9.83 -4.80
N ILE A 74 -5.45 -9.46 -3.85
CA ILE A 74 -4.00 -9.39 -4.05
C ILE A 74 -3.32 -10.27 -3.02
N ARG A 75 -2.41 -11.13 -3.48
CA ARG A 75 -1.52 -11.91 -2.62
C ARG A 75 -0.06 -11.54 -2.88
N LEU A 76 0.55 -10.91 -1.89
CA LEU A 76 1.97 -10.58 -1.85
C LEU A 76 2.69 -11.49 -0.85
N THR A 77 3.64 -12.29 -1.34
CA THR A 77 4.42 -13.20 -0.50
C THR A 77 5.87 -13.24 -0.93
N GLY A 78 6.76 -13.33 0.05
CA GLY A 78 8.20 -13.43 -0.14
C GLY A 78 8.95 -13.08 1.14
N GLN A 79 10.25 -13.30 1.17
CA GLN A 79 11.06 -13.02 2.36
C GLN A 79 11.09 -11.51 2.63
N ASP A 80 10.79 -11.11 3.87
CA ASP A 80 10.67 -9.70 4.29
C ASP A 80 9.76 -8.83 3.39
N SER A 81 8.77 -9.42 2.71
CA SER A 81 7.91 -8.69 1.77
C SER A 81 6.97 -7.69 2.45
N GLY A 82 6.59 -7.88 3.71
CA GLY A 82 5.74 -6.95 4.46
C GLY A 82 6.42 -5.61 4.70
N ARG A 83 7.67 -5.62 5.19
CA ARG A 83 8.50 -4.41 5.35
C ARG A 83 9.11 -3.96 4.01
N GLY A 84 9.42 -4.93 3.15
CA GLY A 84 10.35 -4.79 2.05
C GLY A 84 11.78 -5.02 2.53
N THR A 85 12.55 -5.77 1.74
CA THR A 85 13.98 -6.05 2.00
C THR A 85 14.79 -4.77 2.20
N PHE A 86 14.48 -3.72 1.43
CA PHE A 86 15.14 -2.42 1.51
C PHE A 86 14.47 -1.45 2.49
N GLY A 87 13.51 -1.93 3.29
CA GLY A 87 12.78 -1.10 4.24
C GLY A 87 11.93 -0.02 3.57
N GLN A 88 11.45 -0.28 2.35
CA GLN A 88 10.75 0.70 1.51
C GLN A 88 9.23 0.57 1.54
N ARG A 89 8.69 -0.65 1.73
CA ARG A 89 7.27 -0.94 1.47
C ARG A 89 6.38 -0.65 2.67
N HIS A 90 6.72 -1.16 3.85
CA HIS A 90 5.92 -1.02 5.07
C HIS A 90 4.42 -1.29 4.84
N ALA A 91 4.10 -2.34 4.08
CA ALA A 91 2.72 -2.80 3.85
C ALA A 91 2.11 -3.35 5.14
N VAL A 92 2.95 -3.85 6.05
CA VAL A 92 2.60 -4.20 7.43
C VAL A 92 3.37 -3.28 8.37
N ILE A 93 2.64 -2.57 9.22
CA ILE A 93 3.18 -1.76 10.30
C ILE A 93 3.00 -2.55 11.59
N VAL A 94 4.08 -2.75 12.34
CA VAL A 94 4.05 -3.44 13.63
C VAL A 94 4.04 -2.42 14.75
N ASP A 95 3.07 -2.53 15.66
CA ASP A 95 3.02 -1.75 16.89
C ASP A 95 4.22 -2.10 17.78
N ARG A 96 4.95 -1.09 18.25
CA ARG A 96 6.14 -1.32 19.07
C ARG A 96 5.82 -1.84 20.49
N ILE A 97 4.64 -1.58 21.00
CA ILE A 97 4.21 -1.91 22.36
C ILE A 97 3.43 -3.23 22.37
N THR A 98 2.43 -3.36 21.50
CA THR A 98 1.52 -4.52 21.51
C THR A 98 1.95 -5.63 20.56
N GLU A 99 2.92 -5.37 19.68
CA GLU A 99 3.35 -6.26 18.60
C GLU A 99 2.23 -6.59 17.58
N GLU A 100 1.09 -5.90 17.67
CA GLU A 100 -0.01 -6.06 16.75
C GLU A 100 0.37 -5.54 15.36
N ARG A 101 -0.15 -6.23 14.34
CA ARG A 101 0.07 -5.89 12.94
C ARG A 101 -1.07 -5.02 12.46
N TYR A 102 -0.73 -3.88 11.90
CA TYR A 102 -1.64 -2.98 11.20
C TYR A 102 -1.30 -2.96 9.71
N VAL A 103 -2.31 -3.18 8.86
CA VAL A 103 -2.14 -3.20 7.40
C VAL A 103 -2.97 -2.06 6.81
N PRO A 104 -2.35 -0.92 6.43
CA PRO A 104 -3.07 0.25 5.92
C PRO A 104 -4.09 -0.07 4.82
N LEU A 105 -3.70 -0.90 3.85
CA LEU A 105 -4.55 -1.25 2.71
C LEU A 105 -5.76 -2.16 3.07
N HIS A 106 -5.91 -2.61 4.32
CA HIS A 106 -7.15 -3.28 4.78
C HIS A 106 -8.30 -2.31 5.06
N HIS A 107 -8.05 -1.00 5.01
CA HIS A 107 -8.98 0.04 5.43
C HIS A 107 -9.38 0.99 4.29
N LEU A 108 -9.36 0.53 3.03
CA LEU A 108 -9.74 1.33 1.84
C LEU A 108 -11.27 1.46 1.68
N SER A 109 -12.01 0.37 1.90
CA SER A 109 -13.48 0.31 1.77
C SER A 109 -14.03 -0.93 2.48
N SER A 110 -15.32 -0.98 2.79
CA SER A 110 -15.96 -2.22 3.28
C SER A 110 -16.02 -3.31 2.20
N ASP A 111 -16.09 -2.91 0.93
CA ASP A 111 -16.36 -3.81 -0.20
C ASP A 111 -15.10 -4.06 -1.05
N GLN A 112 -13.92 -3.71 -0.52
CA GLN A 112 -12.66 -3.91 -1.20
C GLN A 112 -12.31 -5.40 -1.36
N GLY A 113 -11.45 -5.69 -2.33
CA GLY A 113 -10.77 -6.97 -2.46
C GLY A 113 -9.90 -7.29 -1.22
N ARG A 114 -9.56 -8.56 -1.08
CA ARG A 114 -8.76 -9.05 0.05
C ARG A 114 -7.28 -8.90 -0.24
N TYR A 115 -6.59 -8.22 0.68
CA TYR A 115 -5.14 -8.06 0.61
C TYR A 115 -4.43 -9.03 1.56
N TYR A 116 -3.71 -9.98 0.97
CA TYR A 116 -2.95 -11.00 1.68
C TYR A 116 -1.47 -10.69 1.57
N VAL A 117 -0.86 -10.22 2.66
CA VAL A 117 0.58 -9.93 2.73
C VAL A 117 1.24 -10.86 3.76
N TYR A 118 2.20 -11.66 3.30
CA TYR A 118 2.87 -12.66 4.12
C TYR A 118 4.38 -12.66 3.89
N ASP A 119 5.14 -12.69 4.97
CA ASP A 119 6.57 -12.96 4.91
C ASP A 119 6.80 -14.47 4.80
N SER A 120 7.52 -14.91 3.76
CA SER A 120 7.93 -16.31 3.63
C SER A 120 9.17 -16.59 4.48
N MET A 121 9.21 -17.79 5.08
CA MET A 121 10.41 -18.31 5.76
C MET A 121 11.51 -18.66 4.78
#